data_AF-A0A2D8UVY1-F1
#
_entry.id   AF-A0A2D8UVY1-F1
#
_cell.length_a   1.000
_cell.length_b   1.000
_cell.length_c   1.000
_cell.angle_alpha   90.00
_cell.angle_beta   90.00
_cell.angle_gamma   90.00
#
_symmetry.space_group_name_H-M   'P 1'
#
loop_
_entity.id
_entity.type
_entity.pdbx_description
1 polymer ?
#
loop_
_entity_poly.entity_id
_entity_poly.type
_entity_poly.pdbx_seq_one_letter_code
_entity_poly.pdbx_strand_id
1 'polypeptide(L)'
;MKFPHPCTGMASLWLLPMFMTLSSMHGFVANYNQSGQQLQWFKPETSRFVSANVIHLETRTIRYYLDEAAYSETNSEQELDAIRVAFDQWESVANTDLHFEEAGFIEGEPVINLFDNTNMIYWEKESFLVNGGLDDIRGFLGLTFRAYFEDANMVEADIVFNGMERGWTTDFANPPFGAAFTESIAMHEIGHLIGMEHSSIGSTTMMWRDRYGPNNQLDLSVDDMAFVQAYYPAKGQSSQLGSLRGKVQLNGVGLPGAVILLEDTDGNLLQGTVSEPANDAWEDGFYQMKAIPPGAYLLRVCPLDPPTAPNPWLIKGANIDFIKHGVGETAFLPSEPIEVNIAKGLSIEQDLSVSPGTPTLRIASIQPTASDIRLLTNEQSAAQVRQGDQNIWIGFYGENLGATEEPVHVGIRGSGIRTGITQFREKQFGTLDAWILQVSVADDAPLGLRSFYIRRGDEIAYANGFIDVRPSVPDFNQDGLNDDFQRTFYTRWTSPSAKPLADSDGDQYSNAEEYEAGSNPTLATSNPVTVLPPFSLLDVSLDEQGAWIRFESKPGMRYQLHGRKDVDGDAWSARGEAITATEGITLLHDPSNIDLQSFYRVEVLPR
;
A
#
# COMPACT_ATOMS: atom_id res chain seq x y z
N MET A 1 -27.98 39.97 65.96
CA MET A 1 -28.77 40.78 65.01
C MET A 1 -27.85 41.89 64.47
N LYS A 2 -27.78 42.05 63.14
CA LYS A 2 -27.09 43.09 62.35
C LYS A 2 -25.57 42.97 62.08
N PHE A 3 -25.28 42.62 60.82
CA PHE A 3 -24.16 43.09 59.96
C PHE A 3 -24.21 44.64 59.77
N PRO A 4 -23.18 45.39 59.30
CA PRO A 4 -22.39 45.13 58.06
C PRO A 4 -20.92 45.69 57.90
N HIS A 5 -20.21 45.13 56.89
CA HIS A 5 -19.21 45.64 55.89
C HIS A 5 -18.05 46.62 56.26
N PRO A 6 -16.84 46.58 55.60
CA PRO A 6 -16.67 46.65 54.12
C PRO A 6 -15.50 45.86 53.47
N CYS A 7 -15.41 46.06 52.14
CA CYS A 7 -14.65 45.40 51.06
C CYS A 7 -13.12 45.62 50.98
N THR A 8 -12.55 44.95 49.96
CA THR A 8 -11.25 45.09 49.23
C THR A 8 -10.11 44.19 49.73
N GLY A 9 -9.39 43.40 48.93
CA GLY A 9 -9.47 43.05 47.51
C GLY A 9 -8.38 42.02 47.15
N MET A 10 -8.71 41.15 46.20
CA MET A 10 -7.91 40.27 45.31
C MET A 10 -6.58 39.63 45.78
N ALA A 11 -6.56 38.29 45.84
CA ALA A 11 -6.05 37.41 44.77
C ALA A 11 -5.98 35.97 45.30
N SER A 12 -6.73 35.04 44.71
CA SER A 12 -6.69 33.62 45.08
C SER A 12 -6.60 32.77 43.84
N LEU A 13 -5.43 32.15 43.69
CA LEU A 13 -5.07 31.10 42.76
C LEU A 13 -5.96 29.88 43.06
N TRP A 14 -6.83 29.49 42.13
CA TRP A 14 -7.54 28.22 42.19
C TRP A 14 -6.92 27.26 41.19
N LEU A 15 -6.25 26.23 41.72
CA LEU A 15 -5.86 25.01 41.02
C LEU A 15 -7.13 24.23 40.66
N LEU A 16 -7.44 24.14 39.37
CA LEU A 16 -8.40 23.18 38.81
C LEU A 16 -7.64 21.89 38.49
N PRO A 17 -8.11 20.70 38.92
CA PRO A 17 -7.58 19.44 38.42
C PRO A 17 -8.06 19.26 36.98
N MET A 18 -7.14 19.38 36.04
CA MET A 18 -7.35 19.04 34.63
C MET A 18 -7.41 17.51 34.54
N PHE A 19 -8.62 16.96 34.47
CA PHE A 19 -8.81 15.59 33.99
C PHE A 19 -8.40 15.56 32.52
N MET A 20 -7.23 14.99 32.24
CA MET A 20 -6.86 14.57 30.89
C MET A 20 -7.72 13.37 30.53
N THR A 21 -8.81 13.58 29.80
CA THR A 21 -9.47 12.52 29.05
C THR A 21 -8.64 12.28 27.79
N LEU A 22 -7.91 11.17 27.77
CA LEU A 22 -7.25 10.64 26.57
C LEU A 22 -8.34 10.15 25.62
N SER A 23 -8.51 10.84 24.48
CA SER A 23 -9.43 10.44 23.42
C SER A 23 -8.62 9.86 22.26
N SER A 24 -8.90 8.60 21.92
CA SER A 24 -8.41 7.87 20.72
C SER A 24 -9.07 8.40 19.45
N MET A 25 -8.31 8.61 18.36
CA MET A 25 -8.71 9.67 17.42
C MET A 25 -8.18 9.64 15.96
N HIS A 26 -8.88 9.17 14.89
CA HIS A 26 -8.36 8.48 13.64
C HIS A 26 -8.86 8.85 12.23
N GLY A 27 -8.18 8.45 11.13
CA GLY A 27 -8.85 8.00 9.86
C GLY A 27 -7.90 7.70 8.69
N PHE A 28 -8.26 7.05 7.55
CA PHE A 28 -8.95 5.76 7.24
C PHE A 28 -10.37 5.47 7.81
N VAL A 29 -11.04 4.42 7.29
CA VAL A 29 -12.30 3.89 7.88
C VAL A 29 -11.95 2.87 8.97
N ALA A 30 -12.51 3.05 10.15
CA ALA A 30 -12.15 2.28 11.34
C ALA A 30 -13.41 1.92 12.13
N ASN A 31 -13.38 0.80 12.88
CA ASN A 31 -14.53 0.36 13.64
C ASN A 31 -14.48 0.83 15.11
N TYR A 32 -15.51 1.55 15.54
CA TYR A 32 -15.64 2.06 16.91
C TYR A 32 -16.72 1.36 17.72
N ASN A 33 -16.45 1.16 19.00
CA ASN A 33 -17.49 0.83 19.97
C ASN A 33 -18.33 2.07 20.37
N GLN A 34 -19.30 1.85 21.25
CA GLN A 34 -20.19 2.91 21.74
C GLN A 34 -19.46 4.03 22.50
N SER A 35 -18.32 3.74 23.12
CA SER A 35 -17.48 4.73 23.81
C SER A 35 -16.44 5.40 22.91
N GLY A 36 -16.51 5.19 21.58
CA GLY A 36 -15.61 5.80 20.61
C GLY A 36 -14.19 5.23 20.58
N GLN A 37 -14.00 4.01 21.09
CA GLN A 37 -12.72 3.32 21.09
C GLN A 37 -12.60 2.46 19.83
N GLN A 38 -11.44 2.54 19.17
CA GLN A 38 -11.15 1.75 17.97
C GLN A 38 -11.01 0.26 18.26
N LEU A 39 -11.53 -0.60 17.38
CA LEU A 39 -11.17 -2.01 17.30
C LEU A 39 -9.69 -2.23 16.91
N GLN A 40 -8.89 -2.74 17.83
CA GLN A 40 -7.45 -2.98 17.62
C GLN A 40 -6.90 -4.01 18.63
N TRP A 41 -5.69 -4.50 18.40
CA TRP A 41 -4.97 -5.33 19.36
C TRP A 41 -4.27 -4.50 20.46
N PHE A 42 -3.84 -5.19 21.52
CA PHE A 42 -2.95 -4.69 22.56
C PHE A 42 -3.47 -3.50 23.39
N LYS A 43 -4.77 -3.44 23.67
CA LYS A 43 -5.29 -2.48 24.67
C LYS A 43 -4.87 -2.89 26.09
N PRO A 44 -4.28 -1.97 26.88
CA PRO A 44 -3.62 -2.33 28.14
C PRO A 44 -4.49 -3.02 29.19
N GLU A 45 -5.78 -2.70 29.26
CA GLU A 45 -6.65 -3.18 30.35
C GLU A 45 -7.05 -4.65 30.20
N THR A 46 -7.30 -5.06 28.95
CA THR A 46 -7.94 -6.33 28.61
C THR A 46 -7.02 -7.31 27.89
N SER A 47 -5.92 -6.86 27.26
CA SER A 47 -5.00 -7.74 26.54
C SER A 47 -4.34 -8.82 27.40
N ARG A 48 -4.24 -8.61 28.72
CA ARG A 48 -3.77 -9.62 29.68
C ARG A 48 -4.68 -10.85 29.80
N PHE A 49 -5.90 -10.79 29.27
CA PHE A 49 -6.86 -11.89 29.25
C PHE A 49 -6.92 -12.60 27.90
N VAL A 50 -6.24 -12.06 26.87
CA VAL A 50 -6.12 -12.71 25.57
C VAL A 50 -5.10 -13.83 25.70
N SER A 51 -5.39 -14.97 25.06
CA SER A 51 -4.53 -16.15 25.12
C SER A 51 -3.15 -15.89 24.53
N ALA A 52 -2.14 -16.57 25.09
CA ALA A 52 -0.78 -16.57 24.56
C ALA A 52 -0.66 -17.30 23.21
N ASN A 53 -1.68 -18.05 22.80
CA ASN A 53 -1.77 -18.60 21.45
C ASN A 53 -2.16 -17.54 20.41
N VAL A 54 -2.82 -16.46 20.82
CA VAL A 54 -3.28 -15.38 19.93
C VAL A 54 -2.29 -14.23 19.92
N ILE A 55 -1.71 -13.87 21.08
CA ILE A 55 -0.75 -12.77 21.16
C ILE A 55 0.42 -13.06 22.11
N HIS A 56 1.59 -12.47 21.80
CA HIS A 56 2.64 -12.22 22.78
C HIS A 56 2.58 -10.78 23.26
N LEU A 57 2.14 -10.58 24.50
CA LEU A 57 1.89 -9.24 25.05
C LEU A 57 3.16 -8.40 25.20
N GLU A 58 4.30 -9.02 25.56
CA GLU A 58 5.56 -8.30 25.82
C GLU A 58 6.19 -7.75 24.54
N THR A 59 6.16 -8.54 23.47
CA THR A 59 6.70 -8.19 22.14
C THR A 59 5.66 -7.57 21.23
N ARG A 60 4.40 -7.47 21.68
CA ARG A 60 3.26 -6.97 20.90
C ARG A 60 3.09 -7.70 19.56
N THR A 61 3.25 -9.02 19.60
CA THR A 61 3.18 -9.91 18.42
C THR A 61 1.82 -10.58 18.33
N ILE A 62 1.18 -10.52 17.17
CA ILE A 62 -0.08 -11.24 16.86
C ILE A 62 0.31 -12.58 16.24
N ARG A 63 -0.17 -13.67 16.82
CA ARG A 63 0.16 -15.03 16.37
C ARG A 63 -0.94 -15.55 15.46
N TYR A 64 -0.58 -16.24 14.39
CA TYR A 64 -1.54 -16.87 13.47
C TYR A 64 -1.12 -18.30 13.15
N TYR A 65 -2.09 -19.08 12.68
CA TYR A 65 -1.93 -20.47 12.33
C TYR A 65 -2.48 -20.72 10.94
N LEU A 66 -1.73 -21.47 10.13
CA LEU A 66 -2.12 -21.78 8.76
C LEU A 66 -2.68 -23.19 8.67
N ASP A 67 -3.62 -23.43 7.77
CA ASP A 67 -3.96 -24.78 7.34
C ASP A 67 -2.89 -25.30 6.37
N GLU A 68 -2.19 -26.37 6.74
CA GLU A 68 -1.15 -27.00 5.91
C GLU A 68 -1.69 -27.46 4.56
N ALA A 69 -2.99 -27.78 4.47
CA ALA A 69 -3.61 -28.27 3.25
C ALA A 69 -3.69 -27.21 2.14
N ALA A 70 -3.59 -25.92 2.48
CA ALA A 70 -3.71 -24.78 1.56
C ALA A 70 -4.91 -24.91 0.59
N TYR A 71 -4.84 -24.28 -0.59
CA TYR A 71 -5.83 -24.47 -1.63
C TYR A 71 -5.50 -25.70 -2.51
N SER A 72 -4.26 -25.79 -2.98
CA SER A 72 -3.80 -26.78 -3.95
C SER A 72 -2.82 -27.79 -3.37
N GLU A 73 -2.97 -29.07 -3.69
CA GLU A 73 -2.01 -30.12 -3.30
C GLU A 73 -0.59 -29.93 -3.86
N THR A 74 -0.46 -29.27 -5.01
CA THR A 74 0.83 -29.14 -5.74
C THR A 74 1.46 -27.76 -5.65
N ASN A 75 0.75 -26.77 -5.11
CA ASN A 75 1.17 -25.37 -5.03
C ASN A 75 1.04 -24.83 -3.58
N SER A 76 0.86 -25.73 -2.61
CA SER A 76 0.58 -25.37 -1.22
C SER A 76 1.68 -24.52 -0.60
N GLU A 77 2.96 -24.84 -0.85
CA GLU A 77 4.09 -24.05 -0.34
C GLU A 77 4.04 -22.61 -0.83
N GLN A 78 3.80 -22.40 -2.13
CA GLN A 78 3.69 -21.06 -2.71
C GLN A 78 2.46 -20.31 -2.17
N GLU A 79 1.34 -21.00 -1.94
CA GLU A 79 0.12 -20.41 -1.40
C GLU A 79 0.29 -19.97 0.06
N LEU A 80 0.95 -20.80 0.88
CA LEU A 80 1.30 -20.47 2.26
C LEU A 80 2.31 -19.32 2.31
N ASP A 81 3.32 -19.33 1.43
CA ASP A 81 4.27 -18.22 1.32
C ASP A 81 3.61 -16.92 0.86
N ALA A 82 2.61 -16.97 -0.01
CA ALA A 82 1.84 -15.78 -0.39
C ALA A 82 1.08 -15.16 0.80
N ILE A 83 0.59 -15.98 1.75
CA ILE A 83 0.00 -15.47 3.01
C ILE A 83 1.09 -14.85 3.89
N ARG A 84 2.25 -15.51 4.02
CA ARG A 84 3.39 -14.99 4.81
C ARG A 84 3.92 -13.67 4.26
N VAL A 85 4.01 -13.55 2.93
CA VAL A 85 4.35 -12.29 2.24
C VAL A 85 3.38 -11.18 2.64
N ALA A 86 2.08 -11.47 2.69
CA ALA A 86 1.09 -10.48 3.08
C ALA A 86 1.31 -9.97 4.53
N PHE A 87 1.64 -10.87 5.46
CA PHE A 87 2.04 -10.46 6.81
C PHE A 87 3.32 -9.60 6.81
N ASP A 88 4.35 -10.00 6.06
CA ASP A 88 5.62 -9.26 5.99
C ASP A 88 5.42 -7.84 5.46
N GLN A 89 4.53 -7.64 4.49
CA GLN A 89 4.22 -6.31 3.97
C GLN A 89 3.56 -5.42 5.04
N TRP A 90 2.62 -5.95 5.83
CA TRP A 90 2.06 -5.20 6.97
C TRP A 90 3.13 -4.87 8.04
N GLU A 91 4.08 -5.77 8.30
CA GLU A 91 5.21 -5.48 9.21
C GLU A 91 6.20 -4.45 8.63
N SER A 92 6.32 -4.36 7.31
CA SER A 92 7.27 -3.48 6.63
C SER A 92 6.94 -1.99 6.80
N VAL A 93 5.71 -1.66 7.23
CA VAL A 93 5.25 -0.28 7.39
C VAL A 93 6.16 0.46 8.38
N ALA A 94 6.94 1.41 7.86
CA ALA A 94 7.90 2.17 8.64
C ALA A 94 7.24 2.93 9.81
N ASN A 95 8.02 3.10 10.89
CA ASN A 95 7.62 3.82 12.12
C ASN A 95 6.49 3.15 12.92
N THR A 96 6.32 1.84 12.77
CA THR A 96 5.32 1.04 13.47
C THR A 96 5.96 -0.01 14.40
N ASP A 97 5.13 -0.57 15.27
CA ASP A 97 5.40 -1.63 16.25
C ASP A 97 4.29 -2.70 16.09
N LEU A 98 4.09 -3.12 14.84
CA LEU A 98 3.20 -4.19 14.42
C LEU A 98 4.06 -5.42 14.10
N HIS A 99 3.76 -6.53 14.78
CA HIS A 99 4.52 -7.77 14.66
C HIS A 99 3.57 -8.95 14.58
N PHE A 100 3.98 -9.97 13.84
CA PHE A 100 3.29 -11.23 13.65
C PHE A 100 4.22 -12.42 13.87
N GLU A 101 3.61 -13.57 14.15
CA GLU A 101 4.30 -14.84 14.25
C GLU A 101 3.40 -15.94 13.70
N GLU A 102 3.91 -16.72 12.74
CA GLU A 102 3.31 -18.00 12.41
C GLU A 102 3.63 -19.00 13.53
N ALA A 103 2.62 -19.29 14.35
CA ALA A 103 2.77 -20.14 15.52
C ALA A 103 2.72 -21.64 15.19
N GLY A 104 2.42 -21.99 13.94
CA GLY A 104 2.42 -23.34 13.40
C GLY A 104 1.23 -23.61 12.48
N PHE A 105 0.99 -24.90 12.22
CA PHE A 105 -0.19 -25.34 11.49
C PHE A 105 -1.37 -25.62 12.41
N ILE A 106 -2.59 -25.49 11.86
CA ILE A 106 -3.84 -25.83 12.54
C ILE A 106 -3.88 -27.34 12.83
N GLU A 107 -4.27 -27.71 14.05
CA GLU A 107 -4.48 -29.12 14.42
C GLU A 107 -5.94 -29.53 14.17
N GLY A 108 -6.15 -30.52 13.30
CA GLY A 108 -7.49 -31.04 12.98
C GLY A 108 -8.16 -30.32 11.81
N GLU A 109 -9.48 -30.49 11.69
CA GLU A 109 -10.25 -29.84 10.63
C GLU A 109 -10.44 -28.36 10.97
N PRO A 110 -10.01 -27.42 10.09
CA PRO A 110 -10.15 -25.99 10.36
C PRO A 110 -11.62 -25.58 10.30
N VAL A 111 -12.07 -24.82 11.30
CA VAL A 111 -13.42 -24.25 11.35
C VAL A 111 -13.32 -22.85 11.95
N ILE A 112 -14.12 -21.90 11.44
CA ILE A 112 -14.31 -20.62 12.13
C ILE A 112 -14.85 -20.87 13.54
N ASN A 113 -14.10 -20.49 14.57
CA ASN A 113 -14.49 -20.61 15.96
C ASN A 113 -13.75 -19.62 16.85
N LEU A 114 -14.32 -18.42 16.95
CA LEU A 114 -13.85 -17.26 17.70
C LEU A 114 -13.67 -17.41 19.24
N PHE A 115 -13.64 -18.64 19.75
CA PHE A 115 -13.48 -18.99 21.16
C PHE A 115 -12.48 -20.12 21.38
N ASP A 116 -11.74 -20.55 20.36
CA ASP A 116 -10.72 -21.60 20.52
C ASP A 116 -9.32 -21.07 20.86
N ASN A 117 -9.15 -19.74 20.85
CA ASN A 117 -7.90 -19.03 21.11
C ASN A 117 -6.85 -19.20 20.00
N THR A 118 -7.28 -19.21 18.75
CA THR A 118 -6.43 -19.38 17.57
C THR A 118 -6.83 -18.35 16.53
N ASN A 119 -5.87 -17.64 15.93
CA ASN A 119 -6.16 -16.87 14.71
C ASN A 119 -5.90 -17.80 13.51
N MET A 120 -6.93 -18.47 13.02
CA MET A 120 -6.80 -19.45 11.94
C MET A 120 -6.87 -18.81 10.57
N ILE A 121 -6.15 -19.37 9.59
CA ILE A 121 -6.23 -18.98 8.18
C ILE A 121 -6.31 -20.24 7.32
N TYR A 122 -7.40 -20.41 6.58
CA TYR A 122 -7.63 -21.62 5.78
C TYR A 122 -8.52 -21.37 4.55
N TRP A 123 -8.56 -22.34 3.64
CA TRP A 123 -9.53 -22.38 2.53
C TRP A 123 -10.68 -23.31 2.87
N GLU A 124 -11.91 -22.80 2.80
CA GLU A 124 -13.11 -23.64 2.82
C GLU A 124 -13.38 -24.18 1.40
N LYS A 125 -13.36 -25.51 1.27
CA LYS A 125 -13.38 -26.24 -0.01
C LYS A 125 -14.55 -27.22 -0.17
N GLU A 126 -15.40 -27.34 0.83
CA GLU A 126 -16.49 -28.34 0.86
C GLU A 126 -17.88 -27.71 1.11
N SER A 127 -17.94 -26.53 1.73
CA SER A 127 -19.18 -25.85 2.12
C SER A 127 -19.17 -24.36 1.78
N PHE A 128 -20.32 -23.82 1.38
CA PHE A 128 -20.49 -22.35 1.38
C PHE A 128 -20.86 -21.78 2.74
N LEU A 129 -21.27 -22.65 3.67
CA LEU A 129 -21.70 -22.26 5.01
C LEU A 129 -20.56 -22.48 6.00
N VAL A 130 -20.10 -21.40 6.62
CA VAL A 130 -19.02 -21.36 7.63
C VAL A 130 -19.58 -20.90 8.98
N ASN A 131 -18.72 -20.78 10.00
CA ASN A 131 -19.09 -20.28 11.33
C ASN A 131 -20.31 -21.04 11.92
N GLY A 132 -20.23 -22.37 11.93
CA GLY A 132 -21.33 -23.22 12.40
C GLY A 132 -22.61 -23.18 11.53
N GLY A 133 -22.51 -22.70 10.30
CA GLY A 133 -23.62 -22.58 9.35
C GLY A 133 -24.38 -21.25 9.42
N LEU A 134 -23.81 -20.24 10.08
CA LEU A 134 -24.41 -18.92 10.26
C LEU A 134 -24.10 -17.96 9.11
N ASP A 135 -22.99 -18.18 8.42
CA ASP A 135 -22.48 -17.27 7.40
C ASP A 135 -22.29 -17.99 6.07
N ASP A 136 -22.69 -17.32 4.98
CA ASP A 136 -22.62 -17.84 3.61
C ASP A 136 -21.57 -17.07 2.81
N ILE A 137 -20.52 -17.76 2.37
CA ILE A 137 -19.36 -17.15 1.71
C ILE A 137 -19.52 -16.99 0.19
N ARG A 138 -20.68 -17.33 -0.39
CA ARG A 138 -20.93 -17.14 -1.83
C ARG A 138 -20.74 -15.69 -2.26
N GLY A 139 -20.02 -15.48 -3.35
CA GLY A 139 -19.69 -14.17 -3.89
C GLY A 139 -18.44 -13.54 -3.27
N PHE A 140 -18.03 -13.96 -2.07
CA PHE A 140 -16.82 -13.46 -1.37
C PHE A 140 -15.57 -14.23 -1.79
N LEU A 141 -14.41 -13.57 -1.71
CA LEU A 141 -13.09 -14.18 -1.94
C LEU A 141 -12.46 -14.64 -0.63
N GLY A 142 -12.54 -13.80 0.39
CA GLY A 142 -12.22 -14.12 1.77
C GLY A 142 -13.20 -13.43 2.72
N LEU A 143 -13.14 -13.81 3.99
CA LEU A 143 -13.80 -13.12 5.10
C LEU A 143 -12.93 -13.27 6.36
N THR A 144 -12.77 -12.16 7.09
CA THR A 144 -12.20 -12.16 8.44
C THR A 144 -13.28 -12.04 9.52
N PHE A 145 -13.41 -13.08 10.33
CA PHE A 145 -14.25 -13.13 11.53
C PHE A 145 -13.45 -12.63 12.72
N ARG A 146 -14.05 -11.84 13.61
CA ARG A 146 -13.33 -11.14 14.68
C ARG A 146 -14.10 -11.19 16.00
N ALA A 147 -13.41 -11.51 17.09
CA ALA A 147 -13.91 -11.37 18.44
C ALA A 147 -13.16 -10.27 19.18
N TYR A 148 -13.88 -9.54 20.02
CA TYR A 148 -13.31 -8.44 20.80
C TYR A 148 -14.06 -8.21 22.11
N PHE A 149 -13.37 -7.64 23.08
CA PHE A 149 -13.95 -7.17 24.33
C PHE A 149 -14.77 -5.89 24.12
N GLU A 150 -15.56 -5.53 25.13
CA GLU A 150 -16.39 -4.31 25.12
C GLU A 150 -15.56 -3.04 24.87
N ASP A 151 -14.31 -3.00 25.37
CA ASP A 151 -13.38 -1.90 25.15
C ASP A 151 -12.80 -1.86 23.72
N ALA A 152 -13.30 -2.68 22.80
CA ALA A 152 -12.81 -2.87 21.43
C ALA A 152 -11.37 -3.38 21.35
N ASN A 153 -10.90 -4.13 22.35
CA ASN A 153 -9.67 -4.88 22.25
C ASN A 153 -9.92 -6.22 21.54
N MET A 154 -9.17 -6.49 20.48
CA MET A 154 -9.22 -7.76 19.76
C MET A 154 -8.85 -8.94 20.67
N VAL A 155 -9.57 -10.03 20.50
CA VAL A 155 -9.42 -11.29 21.25
C VAL A 155 -9.00 -12.42 20.32
N GLU A 156 -9.58 -12.48 19.13
CA GLU A 156 -9.35 -13.52 18.14
C GLU A 156 -9.79 -13.03 16.76
N ALA A 157 -9.16 -13.53 15.70
CA ALA A 157 -9.50 -13.23 14.32
C ALA A 157 -9.18 -14.41 13.40
N ASP A 158 -10.21 -14.99 12.79
CA ASP A 158 -10.09 -16.08 11.83
C ASP A 158 -10.33 -15.59 10.41
N ILE A 159 -9.54 -16.08 9.45
CA ILE A 159 -9.66 -15.79 8.04
C ILE A 159 -10.05 -17.08 7.30
N VAL A 160 -11.15 -17.01 6.54
CA VAL A 160 -11.53 -18.07 5.61
C VAL A 160 -11.51 -17.56 4.18
N PHE A 161 -10.77 -18.26 3.34
CA PHE A 161 -10.78 -18.06 1.90
C PHE A 161 -11.80 -18.99 1.23
N ASN A 162 -12.53 -18.46 0.25
CA ASN A 162 -13.53 -19.23 -0.50
C ASN A 162 -12.83 -20.09 -1.57
N GLY A 163 -12.57 -21.35 -1.24
CA GLY A 163 -12.06 -22.37 -2.17
C GLY A 163 -13.13 -23.06 -3.02
N MET A 164 -14.41 -22.77 -2.78
CA MET A 164 -15.55 -23.44 -3.44
C MET A 164 -15.93 -22.82 -4.79
N GLU A 165 -15.88 -21.49 -4.92
CA GLU A 165 -16.45 -20.79 -6.08
C GLU A 165 -15.42 -20.44 -7.16
N ARG A 166 -14.15 -20.26 -6.79
CA ARG A 166 -13.13 -19.68 -7.67
C ARG A 166 -11.80 -20.41 -7.58
N GLY A 167 -11.04 -20.32 -8.67
CA GLY A 167 -9.65 -20.75 -8.70
C GLY A 167 -8.75 -19.72 -8.03
N TRP A 168 -7.64 -20.20 -7.45
CA TRP A 168 -6.62 -19.37 -6.81
C TRP A 168 -5.28 -19.50 -7.54
N THR A 169 -4.45 -18.48 -7.42
CA THR A 169 -3.13 -18.47 -8.04
C THR A 169 -2.13 -17.65 -7.23
N THR A 170 -0.88 -18.07 -7.31
CA THR A 170 0.30 -17.35 -6.82
C THR A 170 1.21 -16.91 -7.98
N ASP A 171 0.83 -17.18 -9.23
CA ASP A 171 1.58 -16.76 -10.41
C ASP A 171 1.34 -15.27 -10.66
N PHE A 172 2.30 -14.45 -10.25
CA PHE A 172 2.27 -13.01 -10.44
C PHE A 172 2.43 -12.60 -11.91
N ALA A 173 3.19 -13.36 -12.69
CA ALA A 173 3.53 -13.00 -14.07
C ALA A 173 2.44 -13.41 -15.06
N ASN A 174 1.85 -14.59 -14.88
CA ASN A 174 0.87 -15.18 -15.80
C ASN A 174 -0.32 -15.80 -15.06
N PRO A 175 -1.06 -15.02 -14.25
CA PRO A 175 -2.20 -15.52 -13.51
C PRO A 175 -3.27 -16.10 -14.47
N PRO A 176 -3.85 -17.27 -14.17
CA PRO A 176 -4.99 -17.79 -14.91
C PRO A 176 -6.16 -16.79 -14.91
N PHE A 177 -6.84 -16.66 -16.06
CA PHE A 177 -7.96 -15.74 -16.20
C PHE A 177 -9.06 -16.03 -15.16
N GLY A 178 -9.42 -15.01 -14.38
CA GLY A 178 -10.46 -15.10 -13.36
C GLY A 178 -10.04 -15.76 -12.04
N ALA A 179 -8.77 -16.14 -11.88
CA ALA A 179 -8.26 -16.64 -10.61
C ALA A 179 -8.01 -15.50 -9.61
N ALA A 180 -8.32 -15.75 -8.33
CA ALA A 180 -7.97 -14.86 -7.24
C ALA A 180 -6.46 -14.97 -6.96
N PHE A 181 -5.79 -13.83 -6.81
CA PHE A 181 -4.38 -13.82 -6.44
C PHE A 181 -4.26 -13.91 -4.92
N THR A 182 -3.64 -14.98 -4.42
CA THR A 182 -3.65 -15.32 -2.98
C THR A 182 -3.13 -14.18 -2.12
N GLU A 183 -1.99 -13.57 -2.51
CA GLU A 183 -1.36 -12.50 -1.76
C GLU A 183 -2.26 -11.26 -1.62
N SER A 184 -2.98 -10.85 -2.68
CA SER A 184 -3.83 -9.65 -2.62
C SER A 184 -5.03 -9.83 -1.71
N ILE A 185 -5.60 -11.04 -1.68
CA ILE A 185 -6.74 -11.33 -0.81
C ILE A 185 -6.26 -11.50 0.64
N ALA A 186 -5.14 -12.19 0.86
CA ALA A 186 -4.53 -12.26 2.19
C ALA A 186 -4.20 -10.88 2.75
N MET A 187 -3.60 -9.98 1.94
CA MET A 187 -3.32 -8.59 2.33
C MET A 187 -4.57 -7.87 2.84
N HIS A 188 -5.69 -8.00 2.13
CA HIS A 188 -6.97 -7.41 2.49
C HIS A 188 -7.55 -7.99 3.79
N GLU A 189 -7.63 -9.32 3.89
CA GLU A 189 -8.20 -9.98 5.07
C GLU A 189 -7.34 -9.76 6.33
N ILE A 190 -6.01 -9.65 6.18
CA ILE A 190 -5.11 -9.28 7.28
C ILE A 190 -5.35 -7.84 7.74
N GLY A 191 -5.72 -6.92 6.84
CA GLY A 191 -6.16 -5.58 7.20
C GLY A 191 -7.37 -5.61 8.16
N HIS A 192 -8.37 -6.46 7.89
CA HIS A 192 -9.46 -6.69 8.83
C HIS A 192 -8.97 -7.31 10.15
N LEU A 193 -8.03 -8.27 10.10
CA LEU A 193 -7.44 -8.91 11.27
C LEU A 193 -6.77 -7.88 12.18
N ILE A 194 -6.12 -6.85 11.66
CA ILE A 194 -5.51 -5.78 12.47
C ILE A 194 -6.50 -4.67 12.88
N GLY A 195 -7.75 -4.74 12.45
CA GLY A 195 -8.84 -3.87 12.91
C GLY A 195 -9.33 -2.83 11.89
N MET A 196 -8.93 -2.93 10.62
CA MET A 196 -9.41 -2.06 9.55
C MET A 196 -10.81 -2.46 9.07
N GLU A 197 -11.51 -1.50 8.48
CA GLU A 197 -12.71 -1.72 7.67
C GLU A 197 -12.43 -1.33 6.22
N HIS A 198 -13.38 -1.60 5.33
CA HIS A 198 -13.21 -1.23 3.92
C HIS A 198 -13.01 0.28 3.74
N SER A 199 -12.11 0.65 2.83
CA SER A 199 -11.82 2.05 2.55
C SER A 199 -12.91 2.72 1.69
N SER A 200 -12.94 4.05 1.77
CA SER A 200 -13.73 4.93 0.91
C SER A 200 -12.98 5.36 -0.37
N ILE A 201 -11.79 4.82 -0.59
CA ILE A 201 -10.87 5.14 -1.67
C ILE A 201 -10.67 3.91 -2.57
N GLY A 202 -10.76 4.11 -3.89
CA GLY A 202 -10.92 3.03 -4.87
C GLY A 202 -9.73 2.12 -5.17
N SER A 203 -8.55 2.37 -4.61
CA SER A 203 -7.30 1.66 -4.95
C SER A 203 -6.47 1.27 -3.74
N THR A 204 -7.04 1.32 -2.53
CA THR A 204 -6.34 0.89 -1.32
C THR A 204 -6.39 -0.63 -1.18
N THR A 205 -5.52 -1.19 -0.34
CA THR A 205 -5.59 -2.62 0.02
C THR A 205 -6.97 -2.97 0.59
N MET A 206 -7.53 -2.08 1.40
CA MET A 206 -8.87 -2.23 1.99
C MET A 206 -10.04 -1.89 1.06
N MET A 207 -9.84 -1.73 -0.25
CA MET A 207 -10.96 -1.57 -1.18
C MET A 207 -11.80 -2.86 -1.23
N TRP A 208 -13.12 -2.75 -1.10
CA TRP A 208 -14.05 -3.89 -1.02
C TRP A 208 -14.10 -4.78 -2.27
N ARG A 209 -13.56 -4.29 -3.39
CA ARG A 209 -13.55 -4.98 -4.68
C ARG A 209 -12.41 -4.50 -5.56
N ASP A 210 -11.69 -5.45 -6.15
CA ASP A 210 -10.80 -5.19 -7.27
C ASP A 210 -10.86 -6.33 -8.32
N ARG A 211 -9.95 -6.32 -9.30
CA ARG A 211 -9.84 -7.30 -10.36
C ARG A 211 -9.27 -8.61 -9.84
N TYR A 212 -9.56 -9.67 -10.60
CA TYR A 212 -8.85 -10.93 -10.48
C TYR A 212 -7.38 -10.80 -10.91
N GLY A 213 -6.54 -11.73 -10.43
CA GLY A 213 -5.08 -11.65 -10.58
C GLY A 213 -4.44 -10.57 -9.68
N PRO A 214 -3.15 -10.30 -9.87
CA PRO A 214 -2.45 -9.19 -9.21
C PRO A 214 -3.14 -7.86 -9.51
N ASN A 215 -3.40 -7.08 -8.48
CA ASN A 215 -4.26 -5.89 -8.57
C ASN A 215 -3.76 -4.75 -7.66
N ASN A 216 -4.61 -3.76 -7.36
CA ASN A 216 -4.20 -2.62 -6.53
C ASN A 216 -3.97 -2.97 -5.07
N GLN A 217 -4.55 -4.07 -4.59
CA GLN A 217 -4.52 -4.42 -3.18
C GLN A 217 -3.18 -4.99 -2.70
N LEU A 218 -2.23 -5.19 -3.63
CA LEU A 218 -0.86 -5.63 -3.34
C LEU A 218 0.07 -4.53 -2.85
N ASP A 219 -0.33 -3.26 -2.94
CA ASP A 219 0.50 -2.13 -2.55
C ASP A 219 -0.21 -1.36 -1.43
N LEU A 220 0.42 -1.27 -0.26
CA LEU A 220 -0.14 -0.55 0.88
C LEU A 220 -0.18 0.93 0.56
N SER A 221 -1.39 1.47 0.39
CA SER A 221 -1.55 2.89 0.14
C SER A 221 -1.20 3.73 1.38
N VAL A 222 -1.00 5.03 1.17
CA VAL A 222 -0.79 5.98 2.27
C VAL A 222 -1.94 5.94 3.30
N ASP A 223 -3.17 5.65 2.87
CA ASP A 223 -4.34 5.48 3.75
C ASP A 223 -4.21 4.21 4.62
N ASP A 224 -3.75 3.10 4.02
CA ASP A 224 -3.54 1.83 4.72
C ASP A 224 -2.38 1.94 5.74
N MET A 225 -1.25 2.51 5.32
CA MET A 225 -0.09 2.76 6.20
C MET A 225 -0.43 3.69 7.37
N ALA A 226 -1.29 4.69 7.13
CA ALA A 226 -1.71 5.63 8.17
C ALA A 226 -2.47 4.92 9.31
N PHE A 227 -3.21 3.84 9.03
CA PHE A 227 -3.86 3.01 10.06
C PHE A 227 -2.82 2.40 10.99
N VAL A 228 -1.80 1.74 10.43
CA VAL A 228 -0.79 1.08 11.26
C VAL A 228 -0.01 2.11 12.07
N GLN A 229 0.38 3.24 11.46
CA GLN A 229 1.06 4.34 12.15
C GLN A 229 0.19 4.99 13.24
N ALA A 230 -1.14 4.93 13.12
CA ALA A 230 -2.08 5.48 14.08
C ALA A 230 -2.29 4.62 15.33
N TYR A 231 -2.17 3.30 15.21
CA TYR A 231 -2.63 2.34 16.23
C TYR A 231 -1.58 1.35 16.70
N TYR A 232 -0.60 1.09 15.84
CA TYR A 232 0.60 0.33 16.15
C TYR A 232 1.84 1.21 15.98
N PRO A 233 1.90 2.44 16.53
CA PRO A 233 3.05 3.31 16.35
C PRO A 233 4.27 2.78 17.09
N ALA A 234 5.44 2.87 16.47
CA ALA A 234 6.68 2.75 17.21
C ALA A 234 6.79 3.85 18.28
N LYS A 235 7.51 3.56 19.35
CA LYS A 235 7.62 4.45 20.50
C LYS A 235 8.04 5.87 20.09
N GLY A 236 7.18 6.84 20.41
CA GLY A 236 7.42 8.27 20.15
C GLY A 236 6.96 8.76 18.77
N GLN A 237 6.59 7.87 17.85
CA GLN A 237 6.23 8.25 16.47
C GLN A 237 4.89 8.98 16.37
N SER A 238 3.91 8.64 17.22
CA SER A 238 2.61 9.34 17.23
C SER A 238 2.74 10.86 17.47
N SER A 239 3.77 11.29 18.20
CA SER A 239 4.03 12.72 18.46
C SER A 239 4.63 13.46 17.25
N GLN A 240 5.05 12.73 16.22
CA GLN A 240 5.65 13.31 15.00
C GLN A 240 4.60 13.65 13.95
N LEU A 241 3.40 13.09 14.07
CA LEU A 241 2.30 13.23 13.13
C LEU A 241 1.19 14.08 13.75
N GLY A 242 0.44 14.77 12.90
CA GLY A 242 -0.77 15.48 13.28
C GLY A 242 -2.03 14.66 13.03
N SER A 243 -3.16 15.24 13.39
CA SER A 243 -4.49 14.71 13.09
C SER A 243 -5.45 15.85 12.79
N LEU A 244 -6.55 15.52 12.13
CA LEU A 244 -7.64 16.41 11.77
C LEU A 244 -8.95 15.78 12.22
N ARG A 245 -9.84 16.52 12.87
CA ARG A 245 -11.17 16.03 13.28
C ARG A 245 -12.22 17.13 13.16
N GLY A 246 -13.49 16.75 13.20
CA GLY A 246 -14.59 17.71 13.23
C GLY A 246 -15.92 17.05 12.94
N LYS A 247 -16.90 17.83 12.48
CA LYS A 247 -18.19 17.32 12.03
C LYS A 247 -18.49 17.72 10.59
N VAL A 248 -19.07 16.80 9.82
CA VAL A 248 -19.74 17.11 8.56
C VAL A 248 -21.19 17.45 8.86
N GLN A 249 -21.69 18.55 8.29
CA GLN A 249 -23.04 19.04 8.52
C GLN A 249 -23.78 19.31 7.21
N LEU A 250 -25.06 18.94 7.18
CA LEU A 250 -26.02 19.31 6.15
C LEU A 250 -27.11 20.18 6.79
N ASN A 251 -27.23 21.43 6.33
CA ASN A 251 -28.17 22.42 6.91
C ASN A 251 -28.02 22.58 8.44
N GLY A 252 -26.78 22.48 8.95
CA GLY A 252 -26.46 22.59 10.37
C GLY A 252 -26.76 21.34 11.22
N VAL A 253 -27.19 20.24 10.59
CA VAL A 253 -27.40 18.94 11.24
C VAL A 253 -26.22 18.03 10.90
N GLY A 254 -25.70 17.30 11.89
CA GLY A 254 -24.65 16.29 11.69
C GLY A 254 -25.03 15.27 10.62
N LEU A 255 -24.11 14.99 9.70
CA LEU A 255 -24.33 14.14 8.55
C LEU A 255 -23.39 12.92 8.60
N PRO A 256 -23.86 11.74 9.04
CA PRO A 256 -23.14 10.47 8.90
C PRO A 256 -23.11 10.00 7.44
N GLY A 257 -22.11 9.21 7.07
CA GLY A 257 -21.99 8.62 5.73
C GLY A 257 -21.44 9.56 4.65
N ALA A 258 -20.93 10.73 5.02
CA ALA A 258 -20.20 11.60 4.10
C ALA A 258 -18.74 11.16 4.01
N VAL A 259 -18.16 11.12 2.80
CA VAL A 259 -16.75 10.78 2.60
C VAL A 259 -15.90 12.03 2.71
N ILE A 260 -14.94 12.05 3.63
CA ILE A 260 -13.95 13.11 3.79
C ILE A 260 -12.65 12.64 3.14
N LEU A 261 -12.03 13.49 2.33
CA LEU A 261 -10.82 13.17 1.57
C LEU A 261 -9.76 14.24 1.81
N LEU A 262 -8.56 13.79 2.17
CA LEU A 262 -7.39 14.62 2.36
C LEU A 262 -6.45 14.44 1.17
N GLU A 263 -6.14 15.55 0.52
CA GLU A 263 -5.20 15.62 -0.60
C GLU A 263 -4.01 16.51 -0.23
N ASP A 264 -2.86 16.31 -0.86
CA ASP A 264 -1.81 17.33 -0.82
C ASP A 264 -2.23 18.61 -1.57
N THR A 265 -1.36 19.62 -1.57
CA THR A 265 -1.66 20.91 -2.22
C THR A 265 -1.79 20.83 -3.73
N ASP A 266 -1.30 19.77 -4.36
CA ASP A 266 -1.41 19.52 -5.80
C ASP A 266 -2.69 18.74 -6.15
N GLY A 267 -3.39 18.19 -5.15
CA GLY A 267 -4.60 17.37 -5.31
C GLY A 267 -4.33 15.87 -5.43
N ASN A 268 -3.14 15.39 -5.05
CA ASN A 268 -2.85 13.96 -4.93
C ASN A 268 -3.56 13.42 -3.68
N LEU A 269 -4.29 12.31 -3.80
CA LEU A 269 -5.13 11.78 -2.71
C LEU A 269 -4.29 10.95 -1.74
N LEU A 270 -4.38 11.29 -0.45
CA LEU A 270 -3.56 10.68 0.60
C LEU A 270 -4.36 9.80 1.56
N GLN A 271 -5.49 10.30 2.05
CA GLN A 271 -6.31 9.60 3.06
C GLN A 271 -7.80 9.86 2.84
N GLY A 272 -8.62 8.93 3.33
CA GLY A 272 -10.08 9.01 3.25
C GLY A 272 -10.74 8.45 4.50
N THR A 273 -11.82 9.09 4.94
CA THR A 273 -12.66 8.53 6.01
C THR A 273 -14.13 8.78 5.71
N VAL A 274 -15.02 8.23 6.54
CA VAL A 274 -16.46 8.47 6.48
C VAL A 274 -16.90 9.08 7.79
N SER A 275 -17.82 10.05 7.72
CA SER A 275 -18.42 10.61 8.94
C SER A 275 -19.31 9.58 9.64
N GLU A 276 -19.16 9.49 10.95
CA GLU A 276 -19.76 8.47 11.81
C GLU A 276 -21.17 8.87 12.28
N PRO A 277 -22.06 7.89 12.53
CA PRO A 277 -23.22 8.12 13.37
C PRO A 277 -22.81 8.42 14.82
N ALA A 278 -23.71 9.05 15.56
CA ALA A 278 -23.52 9.36 16.97
C ALA A 278 -23.29 8.09 17.81
N ASN A 279 -22.48 8.23 18.85
CA ASN A 279 -22.32 7.28 19.94
C ASN A 279 -22.20 8.04 21.26
N ASP A 280 -21.74 7.40 22.35
CA ASP A 280 -21.60 8.08 23.65
C ASP A 280 -20.43 9.08 23.68
N ALA A 281 -19.51 9.03 22.71
CA ALA A 281 -18.33 9.87 22.63
C ALA A 281 -18.49 11.07 21.68
N TRP A 282 -19.34 10.98 20.66
CA TRP A 282 -19.54 12.03 19.68
C TRP A 282 -20.95 12.06 19.09
N GLU A 283 -21.28 13.21 18.49
CA GLU A 283 -22.55 13.42 17.77
C GLU A 283 -22.44 12.96 16.31
N ASP A 284 -23.60 12.88 15.64
CA ASP A 284 -23.70 12.57 14.23
C ASP A 284 -22.79 13.45 13.37
N GLY A 285 -22.21 12.85 12.34
CA GLY A 285 -21.35 13.52 11.38
C GLY A 285 -19.93 13.72 11.86
N PHE A 286 -19.56 13.23 13.05
CA PHE A 286 -18.17 13.23 13.50
C PHE A 286 -17.26 12.53 12.50
N TYR A 287 -16.10 13.12 12.22
CA TYR A 287 -15.07 12.47 11.41
C TYR A 287 -13.70 12.77 11.99
N GLN A 288 -12.72 11.98 11.60
CA GLN A 288 -11.34 12.23 11.93
C GLN A 288 -10.37 11.63 10.89
N MET A 289 -9.11 12.09 10.90
CA MET A 289 -8.00 11.61 10.09
C MET A 289 -6.71 11.64 10.92
N LYS A 290 -5.85 10.62 10.82
CA LYS A 290 -4.67 10.42 11.69
C LYS A 290 -3.39 10.24 10.91
N ALA A 291 -2.28 10.25 11.67
CA ALA A 291 -0.97 9.90 11.14
C ALA A 291 -0.61 10.79 9.93
N ILE A 292 -1.07 12.03 9.96
CA ILE A 292 -0.88 12.97 8.86
C ILE A 292 0.46 13.69 9.11
N PRO A 293 1.41 13.68 8.16
CA PRO A 293 2.60 14.49 8.28
C PRO A 293 2.25 15.99 8.47
N PRO A 294 3.06 16.78 9.19
CA PRO A 294 2.83 18.22 9.31
C PRO A 294 2.97 18.91 7.95
N GLY A 295 2.02 19.76 7.58
CA GLY A 295 1.99 20.39 6.26
C GLY A 295 0.68 21.10 5.94
N ALA A 296 0.63 21.69 4.75
CA ALA A 296 -0.60 22.22 4.17
C ALA A 296 -1.24 21.15 3.27
N TYR A 297 -2.57 21.05 3.34
CA TYR A 297 -3.35 20.04 2.65
C TYR A 297 -4.65 20.63 2.13
N LEU A 298 -5.29 19.92 1.20
CA LEU A 298 -6.64 20.19 0.74
C LEU A 298 -7.59 19.16 1.34
N LEU A 299 -8.75 19.61 1.79
CA LEU A 299 -9.78 18.79 2.40
C LEU A 299 -11.10 18.97 1.64
N ARG A 300 -11.75 17.88 1.28
CA ARG A 300 -13.05 17.92 0.59
C ARG A 300 -13.98 16.82 1.05
N VAL A 301 -15.27 17.04 0.83
CA VAL A 301 -16.35 16.10 1.19
C VAL A 301 -17.07 15.63 -0.06
N CYS A 302 -17.36 14.34 -0.16
CA CYS A 302 -18.14 13.74 -1.23
C CYS A 302 -19.25 12.83 -0.67
N PRO A 303 -20.43 12.79 -1.30
CA PRO A 303 -21.41 11.74 -1.02
C PRO A 303 -20.93 10.38 -1.52
N LEU A 304 -21.29 9.33 -0.78
CA LEU A 304 -21.27 7.94 -1.26
C LEU A 304 -22.25 7.76 -2.43
N ASP A 305 -22.12 6.64 -3.14
CA ASP A 305 -23.10 6.23 -4.13
C ASP A 305 -24.43 5.83 -3.45
N PRO A 306 -25.59 6.11 -4.09
CA PRO A 306 -26.88 5.79 -3.52
C PRO A 306 -27.01 4.29 -3.17
N PRO A 307 -27.64 3.92 -2.04
CA PRO A 307 -27.85 2.51 -1.66
C PRO A 307 -28.59 1.68 -2.72
N THR A 308 -29.45 2.33 -3.51
CA THR A 308 -30.25 1.71 -4.57
C THR A 308 -29.56 1.71 -5.94
N ALA A 309 -28.35 2.27 -6.05
CA ALA A 309 -27.63 2.28 -7.30
C ALA A 309 -27.37 0.83 -7.78
N PRO A 310 -27.62 0.50 -9.06
CA PRO A 310 -27.31 -0.82 -9.59
C PRO A 310 -25.79 -1.04 -9.63
N ASN A 311 -25.33 -2.24 -9.97
CA ASN A 311 -23.93 -2.40 -10.38
C ASN A 311 -23.81 -2.09 -11.89
N PRO A 312 -22.67 -1.55 -12.36
CA PRO A 312 -21.45 -1.21 -11.61
C PRO A 312 -21.47 0.23 -11.09
N TRP A 313 -21.33 0.43 -9.78
CA TRP A 313 -21.18 1.74 -9.12
C TRP A 313 -20.08 1.66 -8.07
N LEU A 314 -19.25 2.68 -7.94
CA LEU A 314 -17.94 2.55 -7.32
C LEU A 314 -18.00 2.19 -5.82
N ILE A 315 -18.65 3.01 -5.00
CA ILE A 315 -18.60 2.85 -3.54
C ILE A 315 -19.93 3.29 -2.91
N LYS A 316 -20.69 2.32 -2.39
CA LYS A 316 -21.90 2.55 -1.59
C LYS A 316 -21.57 2.42 -0.10
N GLY A 317 -22.40 2.99 0.76
CA GLY A 317 -22.20 2.84 2.22
C GLY A 317 -22.20 1.39 2.69
N ALA A 318 -23.02 0.54 2.07
CA ALA A 318 -23.03 -0.90 2.32
C ALA A 318 -21.72 -1.62 1.98
N ASN A 319 -20.90 -1.05 1.10
CA ASN A 319 -19.59 -1.59 0.79
C ASN A 319 -18.56 -1.26 1.87
N ILE A 320 -18.77 -0.20 2.64
CA ILE A 320 -17.87 0.25 3.70
C ILE A 320 -18.23 -0.43 5.01
N ASP A 321 -19.46 -0.18 5.49
CA ASP A 321 -20.04 -0.81 6.66
C ASP A 321 -21.56 -0.84 6.45
N PHE A 322 -22.11 -2.05 6.26
CA PHE A 322 -23.54 -2.24 6.01
C PHE A 322 -24.42 -1.72 7.13
N ILE A 323 -23.99 -1.88 8.38
CA ILE A 323 -24.79 -1.52 9.56
C ILE A 323 -24.78 -0.02 9.77
N LYS A 324 -23.61 0.63 9.66
CA LYS A 324 -23.46 2.07 9.93
C LYS A 324 -23.89 2.94 8.75
N HIS A 325 -23.61 2.51 7.52
CA HIS A 325 -23.71 3.38 6.34
C HIS A 325 -24.62 2.84 5.24
N GLY A 326 -25.21 1.65 5.39
CA GLY A 326 -26.01 0.98 4.35
C GLY A 326 -27.18 1.79 3.79
N VAL A 327 -27.74 2.73 4.57
CA VAL A 327 -28.86 3.60 4.18
C VAL A 327 -28.54 5.10 4.36
N GLY A 328 -27.26 5.48 4.30
CA GLY A 328 -26.81 6.86 4.51
C GLY A 328 -27.42 7.88 3.55
N GLU A 329 -27.51 9.14 4.00
CA GLU A 329 -27.95 10.27 3.18
C GLU A 329 -26.90 10.58 2.10
N THR A 330 -27.33 10.63 0.84
CA THR A 330 -26.46 10.86 -0.34
C THR A 330 -26.92 12.02 -1.21
N ALA A 331 -28.01 12.70 -0.83
CA ALA A 331 -28.57 13.88 -1.49
C ALA A 331 -27.91 15.18 -1.00
N PHE A 332 -26.59 15.23 -1.08
CA PHE A 332 -25.80 16.45 -0.96
C PHE A 332 -24.73 16.51 -2.05
N LEU A 333 -24.29 17.72 -2.39
CA LEU A 333 -23.31 17.96 -3.45
C LEU A 333 -21.87 17.84 -2.90
N PRO A 334 -20.91 17.34 -3.70
CA PRO A 334 -19.50 17.40 -3.32
C PRO A 334 -19.06 18.83 -3.00
N SER A 335 -18.21 18.99 -2.00
CA SER A 335 -17.64 20.30 -1.67
C SER A 335 -16.49 20.64 -2.60
N GLU A 336 -16.25 21.95 -2.79
CA GLU A 336 -14.93 22.40 -3.25
C GLU A 336 -13.87 22.10 -2.17
N PRO A 337 -12.61 21.87 -2.55
CA PRO A 337 -11.53 21.68 -1.59
C PRO A 337 -11.26 22.96 -0.78
N ILE A 338 -10.99 22.79 0.51
CA ILE A 338 -10.53 23.87 1.40
C ILE A 338 -9.13 23.57 1.89
N GLU A 339 -8.33 24.61 2.13
CA GLU A 339 -7.00 24.43 2.72
C GLU A 339 -7.08 24.17 4.22
N VAL A 340 -6.30 23.20 4.70
CA VAL A 340 -6.09 22.93 6.13
C VAL A 340 -4.59 22.81 6.41
N ASN A 341 -4.18 23.26 7.60
CA ASN A 341 -2.78 23.19 8.03
C ASN A 341 -2.67 22.24 9.20
N ILE A 342 -1.90 21.17 9.01
CA ILE A 342 -1.67 20.13 10.00
C ILE A 342 -0.36 20.42 10.74
N ALA A 343 -0.46 20.43 12.06
CA ALA A 343 0.68 20.67 12.95
C ALA A 343 1.12 19.39 13.65
N LYS A 344 2.43 19.26 13.84
CA LYS A 344 3.09 18.14 14.50
C LYS A 344 2.52 17.89 15.90
N GLY A 345 2.05 16.66 16.15
CA GLY A 345 1.56 16.21 17.46
C GLY A 345 0.27 16.90 17.91
N LEU A 346 -0.37 17.70 17.05
CA LEU A 346 -1.61 18.40 17.36
C LEU A 346 -2.79 17.76 16.63
N SER A 347 -3.97 17.89 17.23
CA SER A 347 -5.25 17.58 16.61
C SER A 347 -5.92 18.89 16.22
N ILE A 348 -6.16 19.05 14.92
CA ILE A 348 -6.80 20.23 14.34
C ILE A 348 -8.30 19.98 14.26
N GLU A 349 -9.10 20.96 14.69
CA GLU A 349 -10.56 20.94 14.59
C GLU A 349 -11.00 21.67 13.32
N GLN A 350 -11.80 21.02 12.48
CA GLN A 350 -12.33 21.57 11.24
C GLN A 350 -13.73 21.02 10.97
N ASP A 351 -14.75 21.81 11.28
CA ASP A 351 -16.12 21.48 10.86
C ASP A 351 -16.29 21.75 9.36
N LEU A 352 -17.11 20.93 8.71
CA LEU A 352 -17.37 20.94 7.28
C LEU A 352 -18.87 21.06 7.04
N SER A 353 -19.26 21.94 6.13
CA SER A 353 -20.66 22.10 5.71
C SER A 353 -20.80 21.73 4.24
N VAL A 354 -21.80 20.90 3.93
CA VAL A 354 -22.13 20.50 2.56
C VAL A 354 -23.47 21.09 2.12
N SER A 355 -23.62 21.28 0.82
CA SER A 355 -24.85 21.84 0.24
C SER A 355 -25.86 20.73 -0.09
N PRO A 356 -27.16 20.90 0.22
CA PRO A 356 -28.18 19.93 -0.17
C PRO A 356 -28.33 19.85 -1.69
N GLY A 357 -28.63 18.65 -2.19
CA GLY A 357 -28.92 18.42 -3.60
C GLY A 357 -28.56 17.01 -4.02
N THR A 358 -29.39 16.40 -4.88
CA THR A 358 -29.08 15.08 -5.46
C THR A 358 -28.09 15.27 -6.61
N PRO A 359 -26.87 14.73 -6.54
CA PRO A 359 -25.91 14.87 -7.63
C PRO A 359 -26.45 14.21 -8.91
N THR A 360 -26.50 14.97 -10.00
CA THR A 360 -26.96 14.45 -11.31
C THR A 360 -25.80 13.88 -12.14
N LEU A 361 -24.55 14.21 -11.78
CA LEU A 361 -23.34 13.59 -12.30
C LEU A 361 -22.82 12.53 -11.32
N ARG A 362 -22.53 11.33 -11.84
CA ARG A 362 -21.97 10.21 -11.08
C ARG A 362 -21.02 9.42 -11.95
N ILE A 363 -19.82 9.14 -11.43
CA ILE A 363 -18.90 8.19 -12.06
C ILE A 363 -19.21 6.81 -11.47
N ALA A 364 -19.69 5.92 -12.31
CA ALA A 364 -20.19 4.60 -11.93
C ALA A 364 -19.10 3.52 -12.02
N SER A 365 -18.17 3.66 -12.96
CA SER A 365 -17.11 2.68 -13.18
C SER A 365 -15.94 3.26 -13.97
N ILE A 366 -14.87 2.48 -14.08
CA ILE A 366 -13.56 2.89 -14.59
C ILE A 366 -13.22 2.11 -15.85
N GLN A 367 -12.67 2.82 -16.83
CA GLN A 367 -11.90 2.24 -17.91
C GLN A 367 -10.45 2.11 -17.43
N PRO A 368 -9.92 0.88 -17.24
CA PRO A 368 -8.50 0.70 -16.97
C PRO A 368 -7.59 1.25 -18.05
N THR A 369 -6.31 1.23 -17.73
CA THR A 369 -5.21 1.34 -18.66
C THR A 369 -5.35 0.38 -19.84
N ALA A 370 -5.38 0.96 -21.04
CA ALA A 370 -5.36 0.27 -22.31
C ALA A 370 -4.40 0.98 -23.27
N SER A 371 -3.59 0.23 -24.02
CA SER A 371 -2.76 0.77 -25.09
C SER A 371 -3.55 1.00 -26.39
N ASP A 372 -4.71 0.33 -26.53
CA ASP A 372 -5.60 0.44 -27.68
C ASP A 372 -7.01 0.83 -27.23
N ILE A 373 -7.44 2.01 -27.64
CA ILE A 373 -8.76 2.60 -27.33
C ILE A 373 -9.96 1.81 -27.92
N ARG A 374 -9.70 0.77 -28.71
CA ARG A 374 -10.71 -0.16 -29.23
C ARG A 374 -11.03 -1.28 -28.24
N LEU A 375 -10.16 -1.52 -27.26
CA LEU A 375 -10.26 -2.59 -26.26
C LEU A 375 -10.71 -2.02 -24.91
N LEU A 376 -11.95 -1.55 -24.87
CA LEU A 376 -12.53 -0.98 -23.65
C LEU A 376 -13.14 -2.07 -22.76
N THR A 377 -13.02 -1.88 -21.45
CA THR A 377 -13.66 -2.69 -20.42
C THR A 377 -14.37 -1.79 -19.41
N ASN A 378 -15.20 -2.38 -18.56
CA ASN A 378 -16.04 -1.67 -17.60
C ASN A 378 -15.83 -2.28 -16.22
N GLU A 379 -15.06 -1.61 -15.37
CA GLU A 379 -14.51 -2.20 -14.14
C GLU A 379 -14.80 -1.30 -12.93
N GLN A 380 -14.96 -1.90 -11.74
CA GLN A 380 -15.05 -1.16 -10.46
C GLN A 380 -13.68 -1.02 -9.79
N SER A 381 -12.63 -1.03 -10.59
CA SER A 381 -11.23 -1.12 -10.17
C SER A 381 -10.44 0.06 -10.69
N ALA A 382 -9.51 0.55 -9.87
CA ALA A 382 -8.66 1.67 -10.25
C ALA A 382 -7.81 1.38 -11.49
N ALA A 383 -7.50 2.44 -12.25
CA ALA A 383 -6.56 2.39 -13.35
C ALA A 383 -5.12 2.48 -12.81
N GLN A 384 -4.27 1.52 -13.17
CA GLN A 384 -2.85 1.52 -12.81
C GLN A 384 -2.01 2.16 -13.90
N VAL A 385 -1.24 3.17 -13.54
CA VAL A 385 -0.28 3.83 -14.44
C VAL A 385 1.10 3.85 -13.77
N ARG A 386 2.17 3.86 -14.54
CA ARG A 386 3.55 3.89 -14.04
C ARG A 386 4.25 5.19 -14.43
N GLN A 387 5.19 5.63 -13.60
CA GLN A 387 6.13 6.69 -13.97
C GLN A 387 6.76 6.36 -15.35
N GLY A 388 6.77 7.36 -16.23
CA GLY A 388 7.28 7.22 -17.59
C GLY A 388 6.27 6.71 -18.63
N ASP A 389 5.09 6.23 -18.24
CA ASP A 389 4.06 5.79 -19.19
C ASP A 389 3.71 6.91 -20.20
N GLN A 390 3.64 6.56 -21.48
CA GLN A 390 3.33 7.50 -22.55
C GLN A 390 2.08 7.07 -23.32
N ASN A 391 1.16 8.02 -23.52
CA ASN A 391 0.03 7.89 -24.43
C ASN A 391 -0.93 6.72 -24.16
N ILE A 392 -1.03 6.27 -22.90
CA ILE A 392 -1.94 5.22 -22.47
C ILE A 392 -3.38 5.76 -22.33
N TRP A 393 -4.38 4.92 -22.52
CA TRP A 393 -5.78 5.30 -22.39
C TRP A 393 -6.34 4.83 -21.06
N ILE A 394 -6.92 5.74 -20.30
CA ILE A 394 -7.73 5.47 -19.12
C ILE A 394 -9.04 6.24 -19.23
N GLY A 395 -9.99 6.00 -18.34
CA GLY A 395 -11.23 6.77 -18.37
C GLY A 395 -12.23 6.30 -17.36
N PHE A 396 -13.45 6.75 -17.54
CA PHE A 396 -14.54 6.43 -16.64
C PHE A 396 -15.89 6.46 -17.35
N TYR A 397 -16.87 5.84 -16.71
CA TYR A 397 -18.22 5.68 -17.20
C TYR A 397 -19.24 6.17 -16.19
N GLY A 398 -20.41 6.54 -16.69
CA GLY A 398 -21.53 6.97 -15.86
C GLY A 398 -22.76 7.26 -16.72
N GLU A 399 -23.90 7.47 -16.08
CA GLU A 399 -25.11 7.85 -16.80
C GLU A 399 -25.17 9.36 -17.01
N ASN A 400 -25.60 9.79 -18.21
CA ASN A 400 -25.82 11.19 -18.55
C ASN A 400 -24.57 12.08 -18.36
N LEU A 401 -23.39 11.57 -18.75
CA LEU A 401 -22.12 12.31 -18.67
C LEU A 401 -21.88 13.22 -19.88
N GLY A 402 -22.74 13.14 -20.89
CA GLY A 402 -22.59 13.87 -22.15
C GLY A 402 -22.79 15.38 -22.09
N ALA A 403 -22.39 16.02 -23.19
CA ALA A 403 -22.54 17.45 -23.42
C ALA A 403 -24.02 17.82 -23.56
N THR A 404 -24.53 18.56 -22.59
CA THR A 404 -25.75 19.34 -22.71
C THR A 404 -25.43 20.66 -23.43
N GLU A 405 -26.30 21.67 -23.37
CA GLU A 405 -25.93 23.03 -23.78
C GLU A 405 -24.75 23.60 -22.96
N GLU A 406 -24.48 23.03 -21.77
CA GLU A 406 -23.39 23.42 -20.88
C GLU A 406 -22.08 22.69 -21.20
N PRO A 407 -20.92 23.37 -21.15
CA PRO A 407 -19.62 22.74 -21.36
C PRO A 407 -19.31 21.72 -20.25
N VAL A 408 -18.74 20.58 -20.66
CA VAL A 408 -18.29 19.52 -19.77
C VAL A 408 -16.76 19.52 -19.72
N HIS A 409 -16.22 19.59 -18.50
CA HIS A 409 -14.79 19.50 -18.24
C HIS A 409 -14.49 18.19 -17.51
N VAL A 410 -13.56 17.40 -18.04
CA VAL A 410 -13.09 16.18 -17.38
C VAL A 410 -11.59 16.25 -17.18
N GLY A 411 -11.11 15.61 -16.13
CA GLY A 411 -9.69 15.55 -15.86
C GLY A 411 -9.35 14.66 -14.68
N ILE A 412 -8.11 14.80 -14.23
CA ILE A 412 -7.53 14.06 -13.13
C ILE A 412 -7.01 15.11 -12.14
N ARG A 413 -7.34 14.96 -10.86
CA ARG A 413 -6.75 15.77 -9.78
C ARG A 413 -5.33 15.31 -9.52
N GLY A 414 -4.47 16.21 -9.04
CA GLY A 414 -3.08 15.89 -8.73
C GLY A 414 -2.09 16.27 -9.83
N SER A 415 -0.81 16.30 -9.46
CA SER A 415 0.31 16.59 -10.35
C SER A 415 0.93 15.30 -10.93
N GLY A 416 1.80 15.44 -11.94
CA GLY A 416 2.55 14.33 -12.54
C GLY A 416 1.88 13.61 -13.71
N ILE A 417 0.60 13.87 -13.99
CA ILE A 417 -0.13 13.28 -15.12
C ILE A 417 -0.52 14.37 -16.12
N ARG A 418 -0.14 14.19 -17.40
CA ARG A 418 -0.56 15.04 -18.52
C ARG A 418 -1.68 14.36 -19.28
N THR A 419 -2.79 15.07 -19.48
CA THR A 419 -3.90 14.63 -20.32
C THR A 419 -3.71 15.16 -21.74
N GLY A 420 -3.84 14.26 -22.72
CA GLY A 420 -3.75 14.55 -24.15
C GLY A 420 -5.15 14.58 -24.78
N ILE A 421 -5.40 13.65 -25.70
CA ILE A 421 -6.70 13.53 -26.37
C ILE A 421 -7.76 13.08 -25.36
N THR A 422 -8.87 13.80 -25.31
CA THR A 422 -10.06 13.44 -24.52
C THR A 422 -11.21 13.12 -25.47
N GLN A 423 -11.85 11.96 -25.30
CA GLN A 423 -12.97 11.50 -26.11
C GLN A 423 -14.20 11.23 -25.26
N PHE A 424 -15.34 11.75 -25.71
CA PHE A 424 -16.65 11.36 -25.21
C PHE A 424 -17.27 10.29 -26.11
N ARG A 425 -17.90 9.26 -25.53
CA ARG A 425 -18.69 8.25 -26.24
C ARG A 425 -20.01 8.03 -25.53
N GLU A 426 -21.11 8.25 -26.22
CA GLU A 426 -22.45 8.02 -25.67
C GLU A 426 -22.75 6.52 -25.60
N LYS A 427 -23.36 6.05 -24.51
CA LYS A 427 -23.89 4.67 -24.36
C LYS A 427 -22.89 3.57 -24.76
N GLN A 428 -21.63 3.73 -24.35
CA GLN A 428 -20.55 2.78 -24.63
C GLN A 428 -20.84 1.39 -24.04
N PHE A 429 -21.45 1.34 -22.84
CA PHE A 429 -21.88 0.10 -22.18
C PHE A 429 -23.31 0.23 -21.66
N GLY A 430 -24.28 -0.22 -22.46
CA GLY A 430 -25.70 -0.12 -22.09
C GLY A 430 -26.14 1.34 -22.02
N THR A 431 -26.47 1.83 -20.81
CA THR A 431 -26.83 3.23 -20.54
C THR A 431 -25.64 4.12 -20.20
N LEU A 432 -24.45 3.54 -20.05
CA LEU A 432 -23.27 4.27 -19.57
C LEU A 432 -22.57 5.00 -20.70
N ASP A 433 -22.47 6.31 -20.55
CA ASP A 433 -21.59 7.17 -21.32
C ASP A 433 -20.14 7.01 -20.86
N ALA A 434 -19.18 7.31 -21.72
CA ALA A 434 -17.76 7.19 -21.44
C ALA A 434 -17.01 8.51 -21.70
N TRP A 435 -16.12 8.85 -20.80
CA TRP A 435 -15.03 9.79 -21.04
C TRP A 435 -13.71 9.05 -20.99
N ILE A 436 -12.95 9.11 -22.08
CA ILE A 436 -11.68 8.42 -22.25
C ILE A 436 -10.58 9.44 -22.46
N LEU A 437 -9.54 9.37 -21.65
CA LEU A 437 -8.43 10.30 -21.61
C LEU A 437 -7.16 9.56 -22.01
N GLN A 438 -6.45 10.10 -22.99
CA GLN A 438 -5.06 9.73 -23.22
C GLN A 438 -4.21 10.40 -22.16
N VAL A 439 -3.40 9.65 -21.44
CA VAL A 439 -2.55 10.18 -20.39
C VAL A 439 -1.09 9.80 -20.60
N SER A 440 -0.19 10.66 -20.13
CA SER A 440 1.24 10.37 -20.01
C SER A 440 1.69 10.79 -18.61
N VAL A 441 2.50 9.94 -17.98
CA VAL A 441 2.96 10.11 -16.60
C VAL A 441 4.43 10.55 -16.65
N ALA A 442 4.76 11.58 -15.88
CA ALA A 442 6.15 12.04 -15.77
C ALA A 442 7.02 10.98 -15.04
N ASP A 443 8.31 10.95 -15.35
CA ASP A 443 9.26 10.04 -14.68
C ASP A 443 9.40 10.34 -13.18
N ASP A 444 9.12 11.58 -12.79
CA ASP A 444 9.15 12.08 -11.41
C ASP A 444 7.76 12.35 -10.83
N ALA A 445 6.70 11.82 -11.46
CA ALA A 445 5.34 12.00 -10.95
C ALA A 445 5.23 11.48 -9.50
N PRO A 446 4.63 12.25 -8.57
CA PRO A 446 4.42 11.75 -7.21
C PRO A 446 3.65 10.43 -7.23
N LEU A 447 4.07 9.45 -6.44
CA LEU A 447 3.43 8.14 -6.41
C LEU A 447 2.05 8.21 -5.74
N GLY A 448 1.27 7.14 -5.91
CA GLY A 448 0.01 6.91 -5.24
C GLY A 448 -1.20 7.54 -5.94
N LEU A 449 -2.23 7.80 -5.14
CA LEU A 449 -3.60 7.80 -5.65
C LEU A 449 -4.01 9.13 -6.26
N ARG A 450 -4.82 9.08 -7.33
CA ARG A 450 -5.46 10.24 -7.98
C ARG A 450 -6.95 10.01 -8.15
N SER A 451 -7.68 11.11 -8.32
CA SER A 451 -9.13 11.08 -8.55
C SER A 451 -9.46 11.60 -9.95
N PHE A 452 -10.33 10.89 -10.67
CA PHE A 452 -11.00 11.50 -11.82
C PHE A 452 -11.98 12.57 -11.35
N TYR A 453 -12.22 13.57 -12.18
CA TYR A 453 -13.33 14.49 -12.00
C TYR A 453 -14.05 14.76 -13.33
N ILE A 454 -15.34 15.07 -13.21
CA ILE A 454 -16.17 15.64 -14.26
C ILE A 454 -16.93 16.85 -13.70
N ARG A 455 -16.95 17.94 -14.45
CA ARG A 455 -17.67 19.17 -14.12
C ARG A 455 -18.58 19.59 -15.27
N ARG A 456 -19.83 19.94 -14.97
CA ARG A 456 -20.81 20.50 -15.92
C ARG A 456 -21.51 21.68 -15.26
N GLY A 457 -21.21 22.90 -15.71
CA GLY A 457 -21.58 24.12 -14.98
C GLY A 457 -21.01 24.11 -13.56
N ASP A 458 -21.88 24.23 -12.56
CA ASP A 458 -21.51 24.21 -11.13
C ASP A 458 -21.49 22.80 -10.53
N GLU A 459 -22.00 21.79 -11.23
CA GLU A 459 -22.00 20.40 -10.75
C GLU A 459 -20.65 19.75 -10.97
N ILE A 460 -20.17 19.02 -9.96
CA ILE A 460 -18.95 18.22 -10.01
C ILE A 460 -19.18 16.82 -9.48
N ALA A 461 -18.48 15.83 -10.03
CA ALA A 461 -18.43 14.47 -9.52
C ALA A 461 -16.99 13.94 -9.61
N TYR A 462 -16.68 12.99 -8.72
CA TYR A 462 -15.36 12.40 -8.58
C TYR A 462 -15.41 10.88 -8.58
N ALA A 463 -14.34 10.24 -9.04
CA ALA A 463 -14.01 8.86 -8.70
C ALA A 463 -12.78 8.91 -7.80
N ASN A 464 -13.00 8.78 -6.49
CA ASN A 464 -11.98 9.04 -5.48
C ASN A 464 -10.96 7.90 -5.39
N GLY A 465 -9.72 8.18 -5.77
CA GLY A 465 -8.62 7.21 -5.71
C GLY A 465 -8.73 6.07 -6.73
N PHE A 466 -9.40 6.29 -7.86
CA PHE A 466 -9.55 5.29 -8.92
C PHE A 466 -8.47 5.37 -10.01
N ILE A 467 -7.33 5.97 -9.67
CA ILE A 467 -6.10 5.93 -10.45
C ILE A 467 -4.95 5.78 -9.47
N ASP A 468 -4.02 4.87 -9.75
CA ASP A 468 -2.84 4.61 -8.96
C ASP A 468 -1.58 4.85 -9.79
N VAL A 469 -0.72 5.78 -9.35
CA VAL A 469 0.57 6.10 -9.98
C VAL A 469 1.67 5.31 -9.29
N ARG A 470 2.18 4.31 -9.98
CA ARG A 470 3.20 3.38 -9.49
C ARG A 470 4.60 3.79 -9.93
N PRO A 471 5.64 3.38 -9.19
CA PRO A 471 7.01 3.60 -9.62
C PRO A 471 7.30 2.82 -10.91
N SER A 472 8.29 3.29 -11.68
CA SER A 472 8.76 2.59 -12.87
C SER A 472 9.39 1.23 -12.54
N VAL A 473 9.94 1.11 -11.33
CA VAL A 473 10.52 -0.10 -10.74
C VAL A 473 9.65 -0.49 -9.53
N PRO A 474 8.96 -1.64 -9.53
CA PRO A 474 8.15 -2.09 -8.39
C PRO A 474 8.98 -2.29 -7.12
N ASP A 475 8.44 -1.85 -5.98
CA ASP A 475 9.04 -1.93 -4.64
C ASP A 475 7.91 -1.77 -3.60
N PHE A 476 7.01 -2.74 -3.49
CA PHE A 476 5.81 -2.67 -2.66
C PHE A 476 6.14 -2.68 -1.16
N ASN A 477 7.19 -3.41 -0.77
CA ASN A 477 7.65 -3.47 0.63
C ASN A 477 8.59 -2.31 1.00
N GLN A 478 8.90 -1.42 0.04
CA GLN A 478 9.73 -0.22 0.19
C GLN A 478 11.13 -0.52 0.76
N ASP A 479 11.69 -1.68 0.43
CA ASP A 479 13.03 -2.09 0.87
C ASP A 479 14.15 -1.59 -0.07
N GLY A 480 13.77 -1.03 -1.23
CA GLY A 480 14.67 -0.46 -2.22
C GLY A 480 15.22 -1.45 -3.23
N LEU A 481 14.77 -2.71 -3.23
CA LEU A 481 15.03 -3.70 -4.27
C LEU A 481 13.80 -3.86 -5.17
N ASN A 482 14.03 -4.32 -6.40
CA ASN A 482 12.95 -4.55 -7.36
C ASN A 482 12.18 -5.82 -6.99
N ASP A 483 10.87 -5.70 -6.72
CA ASP A 483 10.02 -6.83 -6.37
C ASP A 483 9.92 -7.89 -7.48
N ASP A 484 9.96 -7.51 -8.76
CA ASP A 484 9.94 -8.47 -9.88
C ASP A 484 11.22 -9.33 -9.84
N PHE A 485 12.36 -8.74 -9.47
CA PHE A 485 13.61 -9.47 -9.26
C PHE A 485 13.49 -10.40 -8.05
N GLN A 486 13.01 -9.92 -6.91
CA GLN A 486 12.85 -10.77 -5.72
C GLN A 486 11.88 -11.92 -5.97
N ARG A 487 10.72 -11.67 -6.61
CA ARG A 487 9.71 -12.68 -6.96
C ARG A 487 10.22 -13.71 -7.97
N THR A 488 11.20 -13.36 -8.79
CA THR A 488 11.82 -14.30 -9.74
C THR A 488 12.69 -15.34 -9.03
N PHE A 489 13.36 -14.96 -7.94
CA PHE A 489 14.37 -15.80 -7.30
C PHE A 489 13.96 -16.37 -5.93
N TYR A 490 12.94 -15.80 -5.28
CA TYR A 490 12.49 -16.22 -3.96
C TYR A 490 10.97 -16.46 -3.95
N THR A 491 10.56 -17.62 -3.43
CA THR A 491 9.13 -17.93 -3.23
C THR A 491 8.47 -16.92 -2.29
N ARG A 492 9.05 -16.71 -1.10
CA ARG A 492 8.73 -15.63 -0.18
C ARG A 492 9.67 -14.45 -0.41
N TRP A 493 9.33 -13.60 -1.38
CA TRP A 493 10.15 -12.49 -1.86
C TRP A 493 10.38 -11.37 -0.81
N THR A 494 9.63 -11.38 0.29
CA THR A 494 9.79 -10.49 1.45
C THR A 494 10.66 -11.08 2.58
N SER A 495 11.13 -12.33 2.42
CA SER A 495 11.89 -13.02 3.46
C SER A 495 13.22 -12.32 3.80
N PRO A 496 13.80 -12.54 5.00
CA PRO A 496 15.10 -11.97 5.36
C PRO A 496 16.23 -12.27 4.36
N SER A 497 16.21 -13.43 3.70
CA SER A 497 17.15 -13.81 2.64
C SER A 497 16.94 -13.04 1.34
N ALA A 498 15.72 -12.61 1.04
CA ALA A 498 15.41 -11.86 -0.17
C ALA A 498 15.73 -10.36 -0.05
N LYS A 499 16.07 -9.86 1.14
CA LYS A 499 16.34 -8.44 1.39
C LYS A 499 17.54 -7.91 0.59
N PRO A 500 17.57 -6.62 0.21
CA PRO A 500 18.62 -6.04 -0.62
C PRO A 500 20.05 -6.25 -0.12
N LEU A 501 20.27 -6.28 1.20
CA LEU A 501 21.59 -6.44 1.81
C LEU A 501 21.95 -7.89 2.17
N ALA A 502 21.06 -8.85 1.93
CA ALA A 502 21.34 -10.26 2.17
C ALA A 502 22.27 -10.81 1.08
N ASP A 503 23.10 -11.77 1.46
CA ASP A 503 23.93 -12.59 0.57
C ASP A 503 23.38 -14.02 0.68
N SER A 504 22.42 -14.33 -0.19
CA SER A 504 21.61 -15.55 -0.08
C SER A 504 22.36 -16.82 -0.45
N ASP A 505 23.34 -16.73 -1.35
CA ASP A 505 24.08 -17.88 -1.86
C ASP A 505 25.51 -17.99 -1.30
N GLY A 506 25.97 -16.98 -0.55
CA GLY A 506 27.24 -16.97 0.17
C GLY A 506 28.42 -16.59 -0.71
N ASP A 507 28.20 -15.96 -1.86
CA ASP A 507 29.24 -15.55 -2.80
C ASP A 507 29.84 -14.16 -2.50
N GLN A 508 29.42 -13.54 -1.38
CA GLN A 508 29.84 -12.23 -0.87
C GLN A 508 29.33 -11.02 -1.67
N TYR A 509 28.31 -11.23 -2.49
CA TYR A 509 27.55 -10.15 -3.10
C TYR A 509 26.16 -10.09 -2.47
N SER A 510 25.69 -8.87 -2.26
CA SER A 510 24.32 -8.69 -1.78
C SER A 510 23.34 -8.80 -2.94
N ASN A 511 22.10 -9.22 -2.68
CA ASN A 511 21.02 -9.28 -3.67
C ASN A 511 20.87 -7.97 -4.49
N ALA A 512 21.10 -6.81 -3.88
CA ALA A 512 21.08 -5.52 -4.58
C ALA A 512 22.24 -5.35 -5.58
N GLU A 513 23.45 -5.81 -5.23
CA GLU A 513 24.59 -5.81 -6.16
C GLU A 513 24.33 -6.76 -7.33
N GLU A 514 23.64 -7.86 -7.08
CA GLU A 514 23.29 -8.85 -8.08
C GLU A 514 22.18 -8.40 -9.02
N TYR A 515 21.16 -7.72 -8.50
CA TYR A 515 20.15 -7.06 -9.32
C TYR A 515 20.77 -6.06 -10.29
N GLU A 516 21.66 -5.19 -9.79
CA GLU A 516 22.40 -4.21 -10.61
C GLU A 516 23.31 -4.90 -11.65
N ALA A 517 23.81 -6.10 -11.35
CA ALA A 517 24.63 -6.89 -12.26
C ALA A 517 23.83 -7.78 -13.22
N GLY A 518 22.53 -7.98 -12.99
CA GLY A 518 21.72 -8.97 -13.68
C GLY A 518 22.13 -10.41 -13.40
N SER A 519 22.69 -10.70 -12.21
CA SER A 519 23.04 -12.07 -11.77
C SER A 519 21.91 -12.73 -10.97
N ASN A 520 22.07 -14.03 -10.68
CA ASN A 520 21.11 -14.82 -9.92
C ASN A 520 21.52 -14.90 -8.44
N PRO A 521 20.74 -14.30 -7.52
CA PRO A 521 21.07 -14.18 -6.10
C PRO A 521 20.86 -15.43 -5.25
N THR A 522 20.60 -16.55 -5.91
CA THR A 522 20.42 -17.85 -5.27
C THR A 522 21.43 -18.86 -5.79
N LEU A 523 22.42 -18.43 -6.58
CA LEU A 523 23.36 -19.30 -7.25
C LEU A 523 24.77 -18.71 -7.24
N ALA A 524 25.60 -19.15 -6.29
CA ALA A 524 26.97 -18.65 -6.08
C ALA A 524 27.94 -18.82 -7.28
N THR A 525 27.52 -19.52 -8.34
CA THR A 525 28.26 -19.62 -9.61
C THR A 525 27.94 -18.50 -10.59
N SER A 526 26.81 -17.84 -10.39
CA SER A 526 26.35 -16.66 -11.13
C SER A 526 26.96 -15.40 -10.51
N ASN A 527 28.30 -15.31 -10.51
CA ASN A 527 28.96 -14.14 -9.93
C ASN A 527 28.50 -12.86 -10.66
N PRO A 528 28.16 -11.77 -9.94
CA PRO A 528 27.94 -10.46 -10.52
C PRO A 528 29.24 -9.93 -11.12
N VAL A 529 29.55 -10.38 -12.34
CA VAL A 529 30.64 -9.83 -13.16
C VAL A 529 30.10 -8.61 -13.87
N THR A 530 29.76 -7.57 -13.11
CA THR A 530 29.45 -6.28 -13.69
C THR A 530 30.76 -5.69 -14.19
N VAL A 531 30.98 -5.71 -15.51
CA VAL A 531 31.91 -4.78 -16.16
C VAL A 531 31.28 -3.39 -16.03
N LEU A 532 31.31 -2.80 -14.83
CA LEU A 532 30.78 -1.45 -14.63
C LEU A 532 31.66 -0.46 -15.38
N PRO A 533 31.10 0.43 -16.19
CA PRO A 533 31.73 1.70 -16.47
C PRO A 533 31.99 2.41 -15.12
N PRO A 534 33.19 2.95 -14.89
CA PRO A 534 34.18 3.14 -15.92
C PRO A 534 35.21 2.00 -15.72
N PHE A 535 35.13 0.94 -16.53
CA PHE A 535 36.21 -0.04 -16.66
C PHE A 535 37.00 0.37 -17.90
N SER A 536 37.56 1.57 -17.85
CA SER A 536 38.37 2.10 -18.95
C SER A 536 39.83 1.85 -18.61
N LEU A 537 40.56 1.30 -19.58
CA LEU A 537 42.01 1.38 -19.56
C LEU A 537 42.39 2.87 -19.62
N LEU A 538 43.06 3.37 -18.58
CA LEU A 538 43.48 4.76 -18.50
C LEU A 538 44.84 4.96 -19.17
N ASP A 539 45.79 4.07 -18.90
CA ASP A 539 47.15 4.16 -19.42
C ASP A 539 47.84 2.79 -19.44
N VAL A 540 48.75 2.62 -20.41
CA VAL A 540 49.74 1.52 -20.43
C VAL A 540 51.10 2.15 -20.66
N SER A 541 51.95 2.09 -19.63
CA SER A 541 53.29 2.66 -19.67
C SER A 541 54.36 1.58 -19.45
N LEU A 542 55.58 1.87 -19.88
CA LEU A 542 56.74 1.02 -19.60
C LEU A 542 57.86 1.82 -18.97
N ASP A 543 58.59 1.16 -18.09
CA ASP A 543 59.85 1.63 -17.55
C ASP A 543 60.87 0.47 -17.47
N GLU A 544 62.02 0.73 -16.84
CA GLU A 544 63.07 -0.28 -16.64
C GLU A 544 62.61 -1.47 -15.78
N GLN A 545 61.45 -1.38 -15.11
CA GLN A 545 60.90 -2.41 -14.24
C GLN A 545 59.80 -3.24 -14.91
N GLY A 546 59.26 -2.84 -16.06
CA GLY A 546 58.30 -3.60 -16.86
C GLY A 546 57.12 -2.79 -17.38
N ALA A 547 56.02 -3.46 -17.69
CA ALA A 547 54.79 -2.82 -18.15
C ALA A 547 53.83 -2.52 -16.99
N TRP A 548 53.24 -1.34 -17.00
CA TRP A 548 52.31 -0.85 -16.00
C TRP A 548 50.96 -0.58 -16.64
N ILE A 549 49.91 -1.21 -16.12
CA ILE A 549 48.55 -1.14 -16.63
C ILE A 549 47.72 -0.37 -15.61
N ARG A 550 47.29 0.84 -15.97
CA ARG A 550 46.46 1.70 -15.13
C ARG A 550 45.04 1.71 -15.67
N PHE A 551 44.08 1.42 -14.81
CA PHE A 551 42.66 1.35 -15.18
C PHE A 551 41.80 1.83 -14.01
N GLU A 552 40.60 2.26 -14.32
CA GLU A 552 39.59 2.55 -13.31
C GLU A 552 39.12 1.25 -12.64
N SER A 553 39.00 1.28 -11.32
CA SER A 553 38.68 0.12 -10.50
C SER A 553 37.65 0.47 -9.44
N LYS A 554 36.90 -0.53 -8.95
CA LYS A 554 36.00 -0.36 -7.81
C LYS A 554 36.74 -0.77 -6.53
N PRO A 555 36.86 0.10 -5.50
CA PRO A 555 37.41 -0.27 -4.21
C PRO A 555 36.76 -1.56 -3.67
N GLY A 556 37.57 -2.48 -3.14
CA GLY A 556 37.14 -3.78 -2.62
C GLY A 556 37.13 -4.91 -3.64
N MET A 557 37.14 -4.64 -4.95
CA MET A 557 37.18 -5.68 -5.98
C MET A 557 38.60 -6.21 -6.21
N ARG A 558 38.72 -7.50 -6.56
CA ARG A 558 39.99 -8.16 -6.82
C ARG A 558 40.23 -8.33 -8.33
N TYR A 559 41.44 -8.02 -8.78
CA TYR A 559 41.80 -7.99 -10.20
C TYR A 559 43.06 -8.79 -10.47
N GLN A 560 43.06 -9.59 -11.54
CA GLN A 560 44.23 -10.31 -12.04
C GLN A 560 44.62 -9.78 -13.42
N LEU A 561 45.89 -9.37 -13.56
CA LEU A 561 46.44 -9.06 -14.89
C LEU A 561 46.77 -10.37 -15.60
N HIS A 562 46.39 -10.48 -16.87
CA HIS A 562 46.83 -11.55 -17.77
C HIS A 562 47.52 -10.94 -18.98
N GLY A 563 48.52 -11.64 -19.50
CA GLY A 563 49.31 -11.19 -20.64
C GLY A 563 49.66 -12.32 -21.60
N ARG A 564 49.78 -12.01 -22.89
CA ARG A 564 50.22 -12.92 -23.96
C ARG A 564 50.94 -12.15 -25.07
N LYS A 565 51.72 -12.82 -25.93
CA LYS A 565 52.48 -12.16 -27.01
C LYS A 565 51.74 -12.14 -28.33
N ASP A 566 51.13 -13.26 -28.70
CA ASP A 566 50.31 -13.36 -29.90
C ASP A 566 48.81 -13.26 -29.56
N VAL A 567 48.09 -12.38 -30.26
CA VAL A 567 46.65 -12.19 -30.09
C VAL A 567 45.83 -13.39 -30.60
N ASP A 568 46.36 -14.16 -31.54
CA ASP A 568 45.61 -15.26 -32.18
C ASP A 568 46.08 -16.64 -31.73
N GLY A 569 47.33 -16.77 -31.23
CA GLY A 569 47.97 -18.06 -30.98
C GLY A 569 48.27 -18.43 -29.52
N ASP A 570 48.43 -17.45 -28.62
CA ASP A 570 48.91 -17.70 -27.25
C ASP A 570 47.77 -17.77 -26.23
N ALA A 571 47.92 -18.68 -25.25
CA ALA A 571 47.06 -18.74 -24.07
C ALA A 571 47.30 -17.54 -23.14
N TRP A 572 46.25 -17.04 -22.52
CA TRP A 572 46.34 -16.02 -21.48
C TRP A 572 46.99 -16.61 -20.23
N SER A 573 48.06 -16.00 -19.74
CA SER A 573 48.69 -16.37 -18.47
C SER A 573 48.70 -15.19 -17.50
N ALA A 574 48.51 -15.49 -16.21
CA ALA A 574 48.55 -14.51 -15.13
C ALA A 574 49.91 -13.80 -15.08
N ARG A 575 49.89 -12.49 -14.84
CA ARG A 575 51.05 -11.60 -14.70
C ARG A 575 50.99 -10.97 -13.33
N GLY A 576 51.91 -11.37 -12.45
CA GLY A 576 51.89 -10.96 -11.05
C GLY A 576 50.72 -11.58 -10.27
N GLU A 577 50.61 -11.15 -9.01
CA GLU A 577 49.54 -11.57 -8.10
C GLU A 577 48.26 -10.75 -8.33
N ALA A 578 47.11 -11.34 -8.01
CA ALA A 578 45.86 -10.61 -8.01
C ALA A 578 45.83 -9.55 -6.90
N ILE A 579 45.34 -8.35 -7.21
CA ILE A 579 45.31 -7.19 -6.31
C ILE A 579 43.86 -6.83 -5.95
N THR A 580 43.60 -6.57 -4.67
CA THR A 580 42.36 -5.93 -4.23
C THR A 580 42.50 -4.42 -4.35
N ALA A 581 41.63 -3.79 -5.15
CA ALA A 581 41.63 -2.34 -5.34
C ALA A 581 41.26 -1.64 -4.02
N THR A 582 42.02 -0.62 -3.64
CA THR A 582 41.74 0.22 -2.47
C THR A 582 41.05 1.53 -2.84
N GLU A 583 41.14 1.95 -4.10
CA GLU A 583 40.66 3.23 -4.62
C GLU A 583 39.96 3.05 -5.98
N GLY A 584 39.45 4.16 -6.52
CA GLY A 584 38.78 4.22 -7.83
C GLY A 584 39.68 3.94 -9.04
N ILE A 585 40.98 3.76 -8.83
CA ILE A 585 41.99 3.51 -9.87
C ILE A 585 42.97 2.46 -9.34
N THR A 586 43.27 1.45 -10.15
CA THR A 586 44.25 0.41 -9.84
C THR A 586 45.38 0.42 -10.86
N LEU A 587 46.58 0.08 -10.37
CA LEU A 587 47.78 -0.05 -11.17
C LEU A 587 48.31 -1.48 -11.02
N LEU A 588 48.39 -2.23 -12.12
CA LEU A 588 48.94 -3.58 -12.18
C LEU A 588 50.28 -3.60 -12.91
N HIS A 589 51.21 -4.41 -12.43
CA HIS A 589 52.58 -4.50 -12.95
C HIS A 589 52.83 -5.85 -13.59
N ASP A 590 53.36 -5.85 -14.82
CA ASP A 590 53.96 -7.01 -15.47
C ASP A 590 55.49 -6.85 -15.50
N PRO A 591 56.23 -7.42 -14.51
CA PRO A 591 57.68 -7.36 -14.47
C PRO A 591 58.35 -8.21 -15.55
N SER A 592 57.60 -9.08 -16.21
CA SER A 592 58.14 -10.05 -17.19
C SER A 592 58.28 -9.48 -18.59
N ASN A 593 57.81 -8.26 -18.82
CA ASN A 593 57.76 -7.67 -20.15
C ASN A 593 58.30 -6.23 -20.18
N ILE A 594 59.40 -6.06 -20.91
CA ILE A 594 60.07 -4.78 -21.15
C ILE A 594 59.80 -4.22 -22.56
N ASP A 595 58.95 -4.87 -23.37
CA ASP A 595 58.62 -4.46 -24.74
C ASP A 595 57.10 -4.42 -25.00
N LEU A 596 56.63 -3.45 -25.79
CA LEU A 596 55.19 -3.20 -26.10
C LEU A 596 54.48 -4.28 -26.94
N GLN A 597 55.12 -5.40 -27.27
CA GLN A 597 54.55 -6.45 -28.12
C GLN A 597 53.71 -7.50 -27.38
N SER A 598 53.12 -7.13 -26.23
CA SER A 598 52.22 -8.02 -25.49
C SER A 598 50.83 -7.43 -25.38
N PHE A 599 49.85 -8.32 -25.39
CA PHE A 599 48.44 -8.01 -25.18
C PHE A 599 48.10 -8.28 -23.74
N TYR A 600 47.37 -7.35 -23.13
CA TYR A 600 46.93 -7.44 -21.75
C TYR A 600 45.42 -7.52 -21.67
N ARG A 601 44.92 -8.28 -20.69
CA ARG A 601 43.56 -8.18 -20.19
C ARG A 601 43.61 -8.14 -18.68
N VAL A 602 42.69 -7.42 -18.08
CA VAL A 602 42.46 -7.45 -16.63
C VAL A 602 41.20 -8.26 -16.40
N GLU A 603 41.32 -9.31 -15.62
CA GLU A 603 40.21 -10.15 -15.19
C GLU A 603 39.74 -9.68 -13.81
N VAL A 604 38.44 -9.46 -13.66
CA VAL A 604 37.82 -9.23 -12.35
C VAL A 604 37.60 -10.61 -11.73
N LEU A 605 38.21 -10.84 -10.58
CA LEU A 605 38.03 -12.08 -9.84
C LEU A 605 36.82 -11.95 -8.90
N PRO A 606 36.14 -13.07 -8.59
CA PRO A 606 35.19 -13.14 -7.49
C PRO A 606 35.83 -12.64 -6.18
N ARG A 607 34.99 -12.12 -5.27
CA ARG A 607 35.43 -11.56 -3.98
C ARG A 607 36.11 -12.59 -3.08
#